data_AF-A0A7C9LWT4-F1
#
_entry.id   AF-A0A7C9LWT4-F1
#
_cell.length_a   1.000
_cell.length_b   1.000
_cell.length_c   1.000
_cell.angle_alpha   90.00
_cell.angle_beta   90.00
_cell.angle_gamma   90.00
#
_symmetry.space_group_name_H-M   'P 1'
#
loop_
_entity.id
_entity.type
_entity.pdbx_description
1 polymer ?
#
loop_
_entity_poly.entity_id
_entity_poly.type
_entity_poly.pdbx_seq_one_letter_code
_entity_poly.pdbx_strand_id
1 'polypeptide(L)'
;MSNITRPVTRKELALHPLQPWRSAEQFRKNLGDNLRLIERGQVGTLMTKDNKTIRLLSDEDFQVLYGLAREVDRLRDGIEVIIAAAVSVQENQNESAVRVLTKAALALGRSPVLPTRIPSKDFTLDDIKVDESDTDDSFDFNDIKRPF
;
A
#
# COMPACT_ATOMS: atom_id res chain seq x y z
N MET A 1 -2.41 42.94 0.68
CA MET A 1 -2.77 41.56 1.06
C MET A 1 -2.01 40.63 0.14
N SER A 2 -0.87 40.10 0.58
CA SER A 2 0.01 39.29 -0.25
C SER A 2 -0.32 37.80 -0.05
N ASN A 3 -0.86 37.16 -1.08
CA ASN A 3 -1.08 35.71 -1.09
C ASN A 3 0.27 35.00 -1.24
N ILE A 4 0.74 34.40 -0.15
CA ILE A 4 1.89 33.51 -0.15
C ILE A 4 1.39 32.17 -0.69
N THR A 5 1.51 31.96 -1.99
CA THR A 5 1.44 30.63 -2.60
C THR A 5 2.62 29.83 -2.07
N ARG A 6 2.40 29.06 -1.00
CA ARG A 6 3.38 28.10 -0.52
C ARG A 6 3.67 27.10 -1.65
N PRO A 7 4.94 26.88 -2.04
CA PRO A 7 5.24 25.82 -3.00
C PRO A 7 4.84 24.49 -2.36
N VAL A 8 3.94 23.76 -3.01
CA VAL A 8 3.65 22.37 -2.67
C VAL A 8 4.90 21.59 -3.07
N THR A 9 5.85 21.44 -2.15
CA THR A 9 6.92 20.47 -2.28
C THR A 9 6.28 19.10 -2.36
N ARG A 10 6.06 18.61 -3.59
CA ARG A 10 5.83 17.18 -3.84
C ARG A 10 7.05 16.48 -3.27
N LYS A 11 6.90 15.85 -2.10
CA LYS A 11 7.87 14.86 -1.64
C LYS A 11 7.82 13.75 -2.68
N GLU A 12 8.77 13.75 -3.61
CA GLU A 12 8.89 12.69 -4.59
C GLU A 12 9.04 11.38 -3.83
N LEU A 13 8.17 10.42 -4.14
CA LEU A 13 8.26 9.06 -3.63
C LEU A 13 9.42 8.38 -4.36
N ALA A 14 10.64 8.71 -3.97
CA ALA A 14 11.85 8.09 -4.50
C ALA A 14 12.15 6.82 -3.71
N LEU A 15 11.74 5.67 -4.27
CA LEU A 15 12.01 4.36 -3.69
C LEU A 15 13.29 3.77 -4.31
N HIS A 16 14.23 3.39 -3.46
CA HIS A 16 15.51 2.81 -3.84
C HIS A 16 15.58 1.34 -3.42
N PRO A 17 15.94 0.41 -4.33
CA PRO A 17 16.05 -0.99 -3.98
C PRO A 17 17.32 -1.25 -3.17
N LEU A 18 17.18 -1.99 -2.08
CA LEU A 18 18.31 -2.57 -1.35
C LEU A 18 18.81 -3.84 -2.07
N GLN A 19 20.00 -4.31 -1.67
CA GLN A 19 20.49 -5.62 -2.09
C GLN A 19 19.49 -6.71 -1.64
N PRO A 20 19.05 -7.61 -2.55
CA PRO A 20 18.06 -8.62 -2.21
C PRO A 20 18.65 -9.72 -1.31
N TRP A 21 17.84 -10.18 -0.35
CA TRP A 21 18.10 -11.39 0.41
C TRP A 21 17.57 -12.61 -0.35
N ARG A 22 18.43 -13.59 -0.60
CA ARG A 22 18.14 -14.77 -1.41
C ARG A 22 17.35 -15.85 -0.65
N SER A 23 17.25 -15.74 0.67
CA SER A 23 16.42 -16.62 1.48
C SER A 23 16.01 -15.97 2.81
N ALA A 24 14.96 -16.52 3.44
CA ALA A 24 14.51 -16.09 4.76
C ALA A 24 15.58 -16.34 5.85
N GLU A 25 16.35 -17.41 5.71
CA GLU A 25 17.46 -17.73 6.61
C GLU A 25 18.58 -16.68 6.51
N GLN A 26 18.90 -16.21 5.30
CA GLN A 26 19.87 -15.12 5.11
C GLN A 26 19.39 -13.81 5.79
N PHE A 27 18.11 -13.50 5.67
CA PHE A 27 17.52 -12.31 6.29
C PHE A 27 17.50 -12.40 7.83
N ARG A 28 17.17 -13.58 8.39
CA ARG A 28 17.09 -13.77 9.85
C ARG A 28 18.45 -13.74 10.54
N LYS A 29 19.52 -14.16 9.84
CA LYS A 29 20.88 -14.22 10.42
C LYS A 29 21.32 -12.90 11.07
N ASN A 30 20.93 -11.77 10.48
CA ASN A 30 21.18 -10.42 11.01
C ASN A 30 19.87 -9.61 11.02
N LEU A 31 18.80 -10.17 11.61
CA LEU A 31 17.46 -9.58 11.53
C LEU A 31 17.40 -8.10 11.95
N GLY A 32 18.03 -7.76 13.08
CA GLY A 32 18.02 -6.40 13.62
C GLY A 32 18.64 -5.38 12.66
N ASP A 33 19.81 -5.70 12.09
CA ASP A 33 20.48 -4.83 11.13
C ASP A 33 19.73 -4.75 9.80
N ASN A 34 19.23 -5.89 9.32
CA ASN A 34 18.47 -5.94 8.07
C ASN A 34 17.16 -5.15 8.15
N LEU A 35 16.47 -5.16 9.30
CA LEU A 35 15.28 -4.34 9.52
C LEU A 35 15.62 -2.84 9.56
N ARG A 36 16.74 -2.47 10.17
CA ARG A 36 17.21 -1.07 10.21
C ARG A 36 17.58 -0.51 8.84
N LEU A 37 17.91 -1.35 7.86
CA LEU A 37 18.13 -0.91 6.48
C LEU A 37 16.84 -0.47 5.78
N ILE A 38 15.68 -0.93 6.23
CA ILE A 38 14.38 -0.64 5.62
C ILE A 38 13.85 0.67 6.20
N GLU A 39 14.50 1.76 5.82
CA GLU A 39 14.08 3.12 6.17
C GLU A 39 13.18 3.71 5.07
N ARG A 40 12.67 4.92 5.35
CA ARG A 40 11.89 5.70 4.39
C ARG A 40 12.65 5.86 3.06
N GLY A 41 11.99 5.54 1.96
CA GLY A 41 12.57 5.58 0.62
C GLY A 41 13.40 4.34 0.25
N GLN A 42 13.47 3.31 1.10
CA GLN A 42 14.18 2.06 0.81
C GLN A 42 13.22 0.90 0.61
N VAL A 43 13.56 -0.01 -0.30
CA VAL A 43 12.78 -1.21 -0.61
C VAL A 43 13.65 -2.45 -0.45
N GLY A 44 13.38 -3.20 0.62
CA GLY A 44 13.93 -4.52 0.83
C GLY A 44 13.27 -5.56 -0.07
N THR A 45 14.04 -6.56 -0.52
CA THR A 45 13.51 -7.67 -1.33
C THR A 45 13.96 -9.00 -0.76
N LEU A 46 13.00 -9.81 -0.33
CA LEU A 46 13.23 -11.15 0.20
C LEU A 46 12.71 -12.20 -0.80
N MET A 47 13.62 -13.03 -1.30
CA MET A 47 13.29 -14.18 -2.15
C MET A 47 12.83 -15.34 -1.27
N THR A 48 11.75 -16.01 -1.67
CA THR A 48 11.27 -17.24 -1.03
C THR A 48 11.68 -18.48 -1.83
N LYS A 49 11.57 -19.66 -1.21
CA LYS A 49 11.91 -20.96 -1.83
C LYS A 49 11.09 -21.24 -3.10
N ASP A 50 9.88 -20.71 -3.17
CA ASP A 50 8.96 -20.86 -4.33
C ASP A 50 9.23 -19.83 -5.44
N ASN A 51 10.39 -19.16 -5.43
CA ASN A 51 10.70 -18.05 -6.33
C ASN A 51 9.71 -16.87 -6.25
N LYS A 52 8.95 -16.75 -5.16
CA LYS A 52 8.12 -15.57 -4.87
C LYS A 52 9.00 -14.49 -4.23
N THR A 53 8.59 -13.24 -4.36
CA THR A 53 9.29 -12.10 -3.77
C THR A 53 8.40 -11.40 -2.75
N ILE A 54 8.97 -11.13 -1.58
CA ILE A 54 8.35 -10.30 -0.55
C ILE A 54 9.09 -8.96 -0.58
N ARG A 55 8.33 -7.86 -0.73
CA ARG A 55 8.88 -6.50 -0.64
C ARG A 55 8.67 -5.99 0.77
N LEU A 56 9.71 -5.38 1.31
CA LEU A 56 9.72 -4.79 2.64
C LEU A 56 9.88 -3.29 2.48
N LEU A 57 9.03 -2.53 3.15
CA LEU A 57 8.90 -1.07 3.05
C LEU A 57 8.71 -0.51 4.46
N SER A 58 9.04 0.77 4.64
CA SER A 58 8.56 1.51 5.81
C SER A 58 7.03 1.63 5.76
N ASP A 59 6.38 1.72 6.92
CA ASP A 59 4.92 1.93 6.96
C ASP A 59 4.54 3.24 6.24
N GLU A 60 5.32 4.32 6.41
CA GLU A 60 5.05 5.59 5.74
C GLU A 60 5.03 5.43 4.20
N ASP A 61 6.03 4.76 3.62
CA ASP A 61 6.06 4.53 2.17
C ASP A 61 4.92 3.63 1.70
N PHE A 62 4.57 2.61 2.50
CA PHE A 62 3.43 1.74 2.22
C PHE A 62 2.11 2.52 2.21
N GLN A 63 1.86 3.37 3.21
CA GLN A 63 0.64 4.18 3.29
C GLN A 63 0.56 5.16 2.12
N VAL A 64 1.67 5.76 1.70
CA VAL A 64 1.71 6.67 0.55
C VAL A 64 1.41 5.91 -0.76
N LEU A 65 2.06 4.78 -0.99
CA LEU A 65 1.80 3.94 -2.17
C LEU A 65 0.36 3.46 -2.22
N TYR A 66 -0.17 2.99 -1.10
CA TYR A 66 -1.54 2.52 -0.99
C TYR A 66 -2.54 3.65 -1.25
N GLY A 67 -2.33 4.82 -0.66
CA GLY A 67 -3.14 6.01 -0.90
C GLY A 67 -3.12 6.43 -2.37
N LEU A 68 -1.97 6.37 -3.03
CA LEU A 68 -1.84 6.64 -4.46
C LEU A 68 -2.61 5.61 -5.31
N ALA A 69 -2.47 4.32 -5.01
CA ALA A 69 -3.19 3.27 -5.73
C ALA A 69 -4.71 3.45 -5.61
N ARG A 70 -5.19 3.75 -4.39
CA ARG A 70 -6.62 4.01 -4.13
C ARG A 70 -7.13 5.24 -4.87
N GLU A 71 -6.31 6.26 -5.01
CA GLU A 71 -6.66 7.45 -5.77
C GLU A 71 -6.75 7.16 -7.27
N VAL A 72 -5.85 6.34 -7.82
CA VAL A 72 -5.92 5.90 -9.22
C VAL A 72 -7.20 5.11 -9.47
N ASP A 73 -7.56 4.17 -8.59
CA ASP A 73 -8.82 3.42 -8.69
C ASP A 73 -10.04 4.37 -8.67
N ARG A 74 -10.05 5.31 -7.72
CA ARG A 74 -11.12 6.31 -7.59
C ARG A 74 -11.26 7.20 -8.84
N LEU A 75 -10.13 7.63 -9.42
CA LEU A 75 -10.12 8.42 -10.64
C LEU A 75 -10.61 7.61 -11.84
N ARG A 76 -10.21 6.34 -11.94
CA ARG A 76 -10.69 5.43 -12.98
C ARG A 76 -12.21 5.30 -12.93
N ASP A 77 -12.77 4.98 -11.77
CA ASP A 77 -14.21 4.84 -11.57
C ASP A 77 -14.95 6.14 -11.93
N GLY A 78 -14.40 7.28 -11.51
CA GLY A 78 -14.96 8.60 -11.83
C GLY A 78 -14.95 8.92 -13.33
N ILE A 79 -13.90 8.53 -14.06
CA ILE A 79 -13.81 8.68 -15.51
C ILE A 79 -14.83 7.77 -16.22
N GLU A 80 -15.00 6.53 -15.77
CA GLU A 80 -16.00 5.60 -16.32
C GLU A 80 -17.42 6.18 -16.21
N VAL A 81 -17.75 6.82 -15.08
CA VAL A 81 -19.03 7.54 -14.90
C VAL A 81 -19.19 8.71 -15.87
N ILE A 82 -18.13 9.49 -16.10
CA ILE A 82 -18.16 10.61 -17.07
C ILE A 82 -18.38 10.09 -18.49
N ILE A 83 -17.71 9.00 -18.88
CA ILE A 83 -17.89 8.36 -20.19
C ILE A 83 -19.34 7.92 -20.37
N ALA A 84 -19.93 7.23 -19.39
CA ALA A 84 -21.32 6.80 -19.44
C ALA A 84 -22.30 7.98 -19.58
N ALA A 85 -22.06 9.06 -18.82
CA ALA A 85 -22.87 10.28 -18.93
C ALA A 85 -22.73 10.95 -20.31
N ALA A 86 -21.53 10.95 -20.90
CA ALA A 86 -21.29 11.52 -22.23
C ALA A 86 -21.99 10.70 -23.33
N VAL A 87 -21.97 9.37 -23.25
CA VAL A 87 -22.72 8.48 -24.16
C VAL A 87 -24.22 8.78 -24.05
N SER A 88 -24.76 8.91 -22.83
CA SER A 88 -26.17 9.25 -22.64
C SER A 88 -26.56 10.59 -23.25
N VAL A 89 -25.68 11.60 -23.17
CA VAL A 89 -25.87 12.90 -23.86
C VAL A 89 -25.88 12.73 -25.37
N GLN A 90 -24.95 11.96 -25.93
CA GLN A 90 -24.87 11.70 -27.37
C GLN A 90 -26.14 11.04 -27.90
N GLU A 91 -26.68 10.07 -27.16
CA GLU A 91 -27.86 9.28 -27.55
C GLU A 91 -29.19 10.02 -27.36
N ASN A 92 -29.33 10.79 -26.27
CA ASN A 92 -30.64 11.34 -25.86
C ASN A 92 -30.76 12.86 -26.03
N GLN A 93 -29.67 13.57 -26.31
CA GLN A 93 -29.58 15.03 -26.58
C GLN A 93 -30.50 15.94 -25.74
N ASN A 94 -30.76 15.56 -24.49
CA ASN A 94 -31.66 16.30 -23.60
C ASN A 94 -30.90 17.06 -22.50
N GLU A 95 -31.52 18.12 -21.99
CA GLU A 95 -30.90 18.99 -20.99
C GLU A 95 -30.55 18.24 -19.70
N SER A 96 -31.34 17.22 -19.35
CA SER A 96 -31.12 16.37 -18.18
C SER A 96 -29.81 15.57 -18.28
N ALA A 97 -29.51 14.98 -19.44
CA ALA A 97 -28.28 14.24 -19.67
C ALA A 97 -27.06 15.17 -19.59
N VAL A 98 -27.14 16.38 -20.18
CA VAL A 98 -26.06 17.38 -20.11
C VAL A 98 -25.81 17.82 -18.67
N ARG A 99 -26.87 17.97 -17.88
CA ARG A 99 -26.78 18.29 -16.45
C ARG A 99 -26.12 17.18 -15.63
N VAL A 100 -26.40 15.92 -15.95
CA VAL A 100 -25.75 14.76 -15.31
C VAL A 100 -24.26 14.73 -15.64
N LEU A 101 -23.88 14.91 -16.91
CA LEU A 101 -22.47 14.98 -17.31
C LEU A 101 -21.72 16.11 -16.59
N THR A 102 -22.34 17.29 -16.50
CA THR A 102 -21.75 18.45 -15.81
C THR A 102 -21.56 18.17 -14.32
N LYS A 103 -22.54 17.54 -13.66
CA LYS A 103 -22.42 17.13 -12.25
C LYS A 103 -21.32 16.08 -12.05
N ALA A 104 -21.22 15.09 -12.93
CA ALA A 104 -20.18 14.06 -12.88
C ALA A 104 -18.78 14.67 -13.04
N ALA A 105 -18.59 15.56 -14.02
CA ALA A 105 -17.34 16.26 -14.24
C ALA A 105 -16.94 17.14 -13.05
N LEU A 106 -17.90 17.86 -12.45
CA LEU A 106 -17.66 18.65 -11.24
C LEU A 106 -17.31 17.79 -10.03
N ALA A 107 -17.95 16.64 -9.86
CA ALA A 107 -17.66 15.71 -8.77
C ALA A 107 -16.23 15.14 -8.87
N LEU A 108 -15.77 14.81 -10.08
CA LEU A 108 -14.40 14.36 -10.30
C LEU A 108 -13.39 15.50 -10.09
N GLY A 109 -13.62 16.67 -10.70
CA GLY A 109 -12.69 17.80 -10.67
C GLY A 109 -12.57 18.51 -9.33
N ARG A 110 -13.58 18.40 -8.45
CA ARG A 110 -13.54 18.96 -7.08
C ARG A 110 -13.11 17.95 -6.03
N SER A 111 -12.85 16.70 -6.38
CA SER A 111 -12.48 15.71 -5.38
C SER A 111 -11.09 16.01 -4.84
N PRO A 112 -10.99 16.40 -3.55
CA PRO A 112 -9.75 16.88 -3.02
C PRO A 112 -9.01 15.71 -2.36
N VAL A 113 -7.72 15.61 -2.69
CA VAL A 113 -6.69 14.96 -1.88
C VAL A 113 -6.70 13.43 -1.91
N LEU A 114 -5.51 12.88 -2.17
CA LEU A 114 -5.15 11.47 -1.98
C LEU A 114 -5.78 10.96 -0.66
N PRO A 115 -6.44 9.79 -0.64
CA PRO A 115 -6.86 9.17 0.60
C PRO A 115 -5.61 8.84 1.41
N THR A 116 -5.16 9.78 2.24
CA THR A 116 -4.22 9.52 3.30
C THR A 116 -5.06 8.90 4.39
N ARG A 117 -4.89 7.59 4.60
CA ARG A 117 -5.45 6.96 5.79
C ARG A 117 -4.97 7.79 6.99
N ILE A 118 -5.89 8.13 7.87
CA ILE A 118 -5.53 8.46 9.26
C ILE A 118 -4.64 7.30 9.70
N PRO A 119 -3.40 7.56 10.20
CA PRO A 119 -2.52 6.48 10.60
C PRO A 119 -3.33 5.54 11.48
N SER A 120 -3.47 4.29 11.02
CA SER A 120 -4.10 3.27 11.85
C SER A 120 -3.35 3.30 13.16
N LYS A 121 -4.11 3.39 14.26
CA LYS A 121 -3.64 3.32 15.65
C LYS A 121 -2.34 2.52 15.71
N ASP A 122 -1.28 3.15 16.24
CA ASP A 122 0.07 2.58 16.29
C ASP A 122 0.01 1.08 16.50
N PHE A 123 0.60 0.32 15.56
CA PHE A 123 0.64 -1.14 15.64
C PHE A 123 1.60 -1.49 16.78
N THR A 124 1.11 -1.45 18.02
CA THR A 124 1.84 -1.88 19.20
C THR A 124 1.97 -3.40 19.13
N LEU A 125 3.22 -3.91 19.16
CA LEU A 125 3.54 -5.34 19.20
C LEU A 125 2.85 -6.08 20.36
N ASP A 126 2.32 -5.36 21.34
CA ASP A 126 1.50 -5.86 22.44
C ASP A 126 0.19 -6.55 21.98
N ASP A 127 -0.27 -6.31 20.74
CA ASP A 127 -1.46 -6.97 20.18
C ASP A 127 -1.18 -8.40 19.68
N ILE A 128 0.09 -8.81 19.59
CA ILE A 128 0.45 -10.21 19.38
C ILE A 128 0.52 -10.86 20.76
N LYS A 129 -0.61 -11.41 21.22
CA LYS A 129 -0.58 -12.37 22.32
C LYS A 129 0.21 -13.59 21.85
N VAL A 130 1.46 -13.69 22.27
CA VAL A 130 2.15 -14.97 22.31
C VAL A 130 1.35 -15.81 23.30
N ASP A 131 0.71 -16.88 22.83
CA ASP A 131 0.06 -17.81 23.73
C ASP A 131 1.19 -18.50 24.51
N GLU A 132 1.40 -18.08 25.76
CA GLU A 132 2.38 -18.70 26.67
C GLU A 132 1.96 -20.12 27.08
N SER A 133 0.86 -20.67 26.53
CA SER A 133 0.48 -22.06 26.73
C SER A 133 1.35 -23.08 25.99
N ASP A 134 2.24 -22.65 25.09
CA ASP A 134 3.17 -23.53 24.36
C ASP A 134 4.58 -23.57 24.98
N THR A 135 4.72 -23.26 26.27
CA THR A 135 5.92 -23.63 27.03
C THR A 135 5.69 -24.94 27.77
N ASP A 136 5.66 -26.06 27.04
CA ASP A 136 6.19 -27.35 27.51
C ASP A 136 6.25 -28.50 26.48
N ASP A 137 6.17 -28.22 25.17
CA ASP A 137 6.49 -29.24 24.18
C ASP A 137 8.00 -29.23 23.88
N SER A 138 8.75 -29.91 24.75
CA SER A 138 10.10 -30.40 24.45
C SER A 138 10.04 -31.24 23.17
N PHE A 139 10.34 -30.61 22.03
CA PHE A 139 10.39 -31.29 20.74
C PHE A 139 11.55 -32.30 20.73
N ASP A 140 11.26 -33.57 21.05
CA ASP A 140 12.22 -34.66 20.96
C ASP A 140 12.31 -35.16 19.50
N PHE A 141 13.50 -35.01 18.91
CA PHE A 141 13.79 -35.50 17.57
C PHE A 141 13.61 -37.02 17.42
N ASN A 142 13.53 -37.77 18.53
CA ASN A 142 13.26 -39.20 18.54
C ASN A 142 11.78 -39.57 18.24
N ASP A 143 10.84 -38.64 18.38
CA ASP A 143 9.41 -38.89 18.11
C ASP A 143 9.05 -38.84 16.62
N ILE A 144 10.00 -38.46 15.76
CA ILE A 144 9.82 -38.47 14.32
C ILE A 144 10.02 -39.88 13.79
N LYS A 145 8.93 -40.64 13.59
CA LYS A 145 8.96 -41.90 12.83
C LYS A 145 9.43 -41.62 11.41
N ARG A 146 10.68 -41.97 11.13
CA ARG A 146 11.22 -41.97 9.76
C ARG A 146 10.68 -43.20 9.02
N PRO A 147 10.07 -43.04 7.84
CA PRO A 147 9.73 -44.18 7.01
C PRO A 147 11.02 -44.87 6.55
N PHE A 148 11.00 -46.20 6.59
CA PHE A 148 12.06 -47.07 6.06
C PHE A 148 12.18 -46.94 4.54
#